data_AF-A0A432G1W7-F1
#
_entry.id   AF-A0A432G1W7-F1
#
_cell.length_a   1.000
_cell.length_b   1.000
_cell.length_c   1.000
_cell.angle_alpha   90.00
_cell.angle_beta   90.00
_cell.angle_gamma   90.00
#
_symmetry.space_group_name_H-M   'P 1'
#
loop_
_entity.id
_entity.type
_entity.pdbx_description
1 polymer ?
#
loop_
_entity_poly.entity_id
_entity_poly.type
_entity_poly.pdbx_seq_one_letter_code
_entity_poly.pdbx_strand_id
1 'polypeptide(L)'
;SGGLGGIIAASAGNDLYHPLQAFLIGIAGVWVAYKLHYWVERKFKIDDAVGAVAVHGYAGSFGVIICGFMLWGYPALADGSATITPWGQIGGAIIMFFVLGFIPTFIVAKILNAMGILRIPKEVELAGLDYVENQASAADGQEIVNAELAEANASSSL
;
A
#
# COMPACT_ATOMS: atom_id res chain seq x y z
N SER A 1 0.12 -11.86 0.37
CA SER A 1 -0.74 -10.79 -0.21
C SER A 1 -1.30 -11.10 -1.60
N GLY A 2 -1.51 -12.38 -1.98
CA GLY A 2 -1.94 -12.74 -3.34
C GLY A 2 -3.38 -12.32 -3.69
N GLY A 3 -4.34 -12.53 -2.78
CA GLY A 3 -5.74 -12.11 -3.01
C GLY A 3 -5.88 -10.60 -3.23
N LEU A 4 -5.23 -9.80 -2.38
CA LEU A 4 -5.16 -8.34 -2.53
C LEU A 4 -4.51 -7.94 -3.87
N GLY A 5 -3.35 -8.52 -4.20
CA GLY A 5 -2.67 -8.24 -5.47
C GLY A 5 -3.51 -8.58 -6.70
N GLY A 6 -4.31 -9.66 -6.64
CA GLY A 6 -5.19 -10.06 -7.73
C GLY A 6 -6.33 -9.09 -7.97
N ILE A 7 -6.97 -8.62 -6.89
CA ILE A 7 -8.03 -7.61 -6.98
C ILE A 7 -7.46 -6.30 -7.54
N ILE A 8 -6.28 -5.87 -7.06
CA ILE A 8 -5.63 -4.66 -7.56
C ILE A 8 -5.24 -4.79 -9.03
N ALA A 9 -4.70 -5.94 -9.44
CA ALA A 9 -4.35 -6.19 -10.84
C ALA A 9 -5.55 -6.14 -11.79
N ALA A 10 -6.74 -6.56 -11.35
CA ALA A 10 -7.95 -6.49 -12.18
C ALA A 10 -8.70 -5.14 -12.10
N SER A 11 -8.40 -4.30 -11.10
CA SER A 11 -9.22 -3.14 -10.74
C SER A 11 -9.43 -2.13 -11.87
N ALA A 12 -8.45 -1.93 -12.75
CA ALA A 12 -8.48 -0.89 -13.79
C ALA A 12 -9.53 -1.09 -14.89
N GLY A 13 -10.15 -2.27 -14.99
CA GLY A 13 -11.22 -2.55 -15.95
C GLY A 13 -12.32 -3.43 -15.38
N ASN A 14 -12.44 -3.49 -14.04
CA ASN A 14 -13.31 -4.45 -13.36
C ASN A 14 -14.81 -4.20 -13.58
N ASP A 15 -15.16 -2.99 -14.00
CA ASP A 15 -16.48 -2.57 -14.45
C ASP A 15 -16.83 -3.07 -15.87
N LEU A 16 -15.82 -3.42 -16.66
CA LEU A 16 -15.96 -3.82 -18.07
C LEU A 16 -15.57 -5.27 -18.35
N TYR A 17 -14.77 -5.88 -17.48
CA TYR A 17 -14.31 -7.26 -17.66
C TYR A 17 -15.41 -8.29 -17.42
N HIS A 18 -15.38 -9.34 -18.24
CA HIS A 18 -16.06 -10.58 -17.89
C HIS A 18 -15.41 -11.22 -16.64
N PRO A 19 -16.15 -11.88 -15.72
CA PRO A 19 -15.57 -12.45 -14.50
C PRO A 19 -14.36 -13.36 -14.73
N LEU A 20 -14.40 -14.20 -15.78
CA LEU A 20 -13.28 -15.06 -16.13
C LEU A 20 -12.03 -14.27 -16.58
N GLN A 21 -12.23 -13.17 -17.30
CA GLN A 21 -11.15 -12.29 -17.73
C GLN A 21 -10.50 -11.60 -16.53
N ALA A 22 -11.30 -11.05 -15.61
CA ALA A 22 -10.80 -10.45 -14.37
C ALA A 22 -10.01 -11.48 -13.53
N PHE A 23 -10.50 -12.72 -13.44
CA PHE A 23 -9.81 -13.81 -12.73
C PHE A 23 -8.42 -14.11 -13.32
N LEU A 24 -8.33 -14.26 -14.65
CA LEU A 24 -7.05 -14.54 -15.32
C LEU A 24 -6.06 -13.38 -15.20
N ILE A 25 -6.53 -12.14 -15.32
CA ILE A 25 -5.71 -10.94 -15.11
C ILE A 25 -5.19 -10.88 -13.68
N GLY A 26 -6.03 -11.21 -12.70
CA GLY A 26 -5.63 -11.28 -11.29
C GLY A 26 -4.48 -12.28 -11.06
N ILE A 27 -4.58 -13.49 -11.62
CA ILE A 27 -3.51 -14.51 -11.54
C ILE A 27 -2.21 -13.99 -12.16
N ALA A 28 -2.30 -13.47 -13.39
CA ALA A 28 -1.14 -12.98 -14.11
C ALA A 28 -0.46 -11.81 -13.39
N GLY A 29 -1.25 -10.85 -12.88
CA GLY A 29 -0.75 -9.67 -12.19
C GLY A 29 -0.05 -10.02 -10.88
N VAL A 30 -0.58 -10.95 -10.10
CA VAL A 30 0.09 -11.44 -8.87
C VAL A 30 1.41 -12.13 -9.21
N TRP A 31 1.45 -12.95 -10.26
CA TRP A 31 2.67 -13.62 -10.68
C TRP A 31 3.76 -12.62 -11.11
N VAL A 32 3.40 -11.61 -11.90
CA VAL A 32 4.31 -10.53 -12.32
C VAL A 32 4.80 -9.75 -11.11
N ALA A 33 3.89 -9.31 -10.23
CA ALA A 33 4.23 -8.55 -9.03
C ALA A 33 5.19 -9.32 -8.11
N TYR A 34 4.95 -10.62 -7.91
CA TYR A 34 5.82 -11.50 -7.13
C TYR A 34 7.23 -11.55 -7.73
N LYS A 35 7.35 -11.78 -9.04
CA LYS A 35 8.66 -11.86 -9.72
C LYS A 35 9.41 -10.54 -9.64
N LEU A 36 8.72 -9.42 -9.85
CA LEU A 36 9.32 -8.08 -9.78
C LEU A 36 9.79 -7.74 -8.38
N HIS A 37 8.99 -8.04 -7.34
CA HIS A 37 9.36 -7.79 -5.96
C HIS A 37 10.70 -8.45 -5.58
N TYR A 38 10.83 -9.77 -5.78
CA TYR A 38 12.08 -10.48 -5.47
C TYR A 38 13.25 -10.06 -6.36
N TRP A 39 12.99 -9.67 -7.61
CA TRP A 39 14.03 -9.13 -8.47
C TRP A 39 14.55 -7.79 -7.95
N VAL A 40 13.65 -6.87 -7.58
CA VAL A 40 14.02 -5.55 -7.05
C VAL A 40 14.74 -5.68 -5.71
N GLU A 41 14.20 -6.48 -4.79
CA GLU A 41 14.80 -6.72 -3.48
C GLU A 41 16.21 -7.29 -3.61
N ARG A 42 16.41 -8.32 -4.46
CA ARG A 42 17.73 -8.95 -4.63
C ARG A 42 18.73 -8.03 -5.34
N LYS A 43 18.27 -7.25 -6.32
CA LYS A 43 19.15 -6.44 -7.17
C LYS A 43 19.48 -5.08 -6.57
N PHE A 44 18.49 -4.40 -6.01
CA PHE A 44 18.60 -3.04 -5.50
C PHE A 44 18.64 -2.96 -3.97
N LYS A 45 18.42 -4.08 -3.26
CA LYS A 45 18.43 -4.12 -1.79
C LYS A 45 17.45 -3.14 -1.15
N ILE A 46 16.34 -2.89 -1.86
CA ILE A 46 15.21 -2.11 -1.37
C ILE A 46 14.26 -3.11 -0.72
N ASP A 47 14.15 -3.03 0.59
CA ASP A 47 13.24 -3.85 1.38
C ASP A 47 11.89 -3.14 1.50
N ASP A 48 10.85 -3.77 0.96
CA ASP A 48 9.47 -3.30 1.01
C ASP A 48 8.75 -4.08 2.12
N ALA A 49 8.93 -3.63 3.37
CA ALA A 49 8.54 -4.35 4.57
C ALA A 49 7.06 -4.78 4.61
N VAL A 50 6.17 -3.99 3.99
CA VAL A 50 4.72 -4.26 3.95
C VAL A 50 4.29 -4.85 2.60
N GLY A 51 5.16 -4.85 1.58
CA GLY A 51 4.81 -5.24 0.23
C GLY A 51 3.94 -4.22 -0.50
N ALA A 52 3.97 -2.95 -0.09
CA ALA A 52 3.11 -1.91 -0.64
C ALA A 52 3.46 -1.62 -2.11
N VAL A 53 4.75 -1.56 -2.43
CA VAL A 53 5.22 -1.35 -3.81
C VAL A 53 4.94 -2.60 -4.65
N ALA A 54 5.08 -3.79 -4.06
CA ALA A 54 4.77 -5.03 -4.76
C ALA A 54 3.30 -5.13 -5.17
N VAL A 55 2.39 -4.90 -4.23
CA VAL A 55 0.96 -5.11 -4.42
C VAL A 55 0.31 -3.93 -5.16
N HIS A 56 0.61 -2.68 -4.77
CA HIS A 56 -0.01 -1.51 -5.39
C HIS A 56 0.79 -0.98 -6.58
N GLY A 57 2.11 -0.90 -6.45
CA GLY A 57 2.99 -0.41 -7.51
C GLY A 57 3.01 -1.34 -8.71
N TYR A 58 3.51 -2.56 -8.53
CA TYR A 58 3.70 -3.50 -9.65
C TYR A 58 2.38 -4.10 -10.15
N ALA A 59 1.54 -4.65 -9.26
CA ALA A 59 0.28 -5.25 -9.69
C ALA A 59 -0.70 -4.20 -10.23
N GLY A 60 -0.76 -3.00 -9.62
CA GLY A 60 -1.58 -1.90 -10.11
C GLY A 60 -1.13 -1.39 -11.48
N SER A 61 0.18 -1.18 -11.67
CA SER A 61 0.73 -0.76 -12.97
C SER A 61 0.47 -1.80 -14.06
N PHE A 62 0.66 -3.09 -13.73
CA PHE A 62 0.29 -4.19 -14.62
C PHE A 62 -1.18 -4.13 -15.02
N GLY A 63 -2.09 -3.93 -14.05
CA GLY A 63 -3.52 -3.86 -14.29
C GLY A 63 -3.94 -2.75 -15.25
N VAL A 64 -3.40 -1.54 -15.06
CA VAL A 64 -3.67 -0.39 -15.95
C VAL A 64 -3.16 -0.66 -17.37
N ILE A 65 -1.95 -1.20 -17.50
CA ILE A 65 -1.36 -1.51 -18.81
C ILE A 65 -2.20 -2.58 -19.53
N ILE A 66 -2.54 -3.67 -18.86
CA ILE A 66 -3.34 -4.76 -19.44
C ILE A 66 -4.76 -4.29 -19.78
N CYS A 67 -5.36 -3.41 -18.98
CA CYS A 67 -6.64 -2.78 -19.30
C CYS A 67 -6.61 -2.07 -20.66
N GLY A 68 -5.54 -1.34 -20.96
CA GLY A 68 -5.39 -0.65 -22.24
C GLY A 68 -5.40 -1.59 -23.45
N PHE A 69 -4.82 -2.79 -23.31
CA PHE A 69 -4.84 -3.79 -24.37
C PHE A 69 -6.15 -4.57 -24.42
N MET A 70 -6.69 -4.92 -23.26
CA MET A 70 -7.86 -5.79 -23.21
C MET A 70 -9.17 -5.10 -23.55
N LEU A 71 -9.26 -3.81 -23.26
CA LEU A 71 -10.43 -3.00 -23.54
C LEU A 71 -10.14 -2.00 -24.66
N TRP A 72 -9.20 -2.32 -25.56
CA TRP A 72 -8.85 -1.42 -26.65
C TRP A 72 -10.09 -1.10 -27.48
N GLY A 73 -10.39 0.20 -27.59
CA GLY A 73 -11.47 0.72 -28.41
C GLY A 73 -12.81 0.77 -27.69
N TYR A 74 -12.86 0.28 -26.44
CA TYR A 74 -14.03 0.45 -25.59
C TYR A 74 -14.20 1.94 -25.23
N PRO A 75 -15.43 2.47 -25.16
CA PRO A 75 -15.67 3.84 -24.72
C PRO A 75 -15.15 4.02 -23.28
N ALA A 76 -14.25 4.99 -23.09
CA ALA A 76 -13.73 5.37 -21.78
C ALA A 76 -14.68 6.33 -21.04
N LEU A 77 -15.56 6.99 -21.77
CA LEU A 77 -16.57 7.92 -21.28
C LEU A 77 -17.95 7.46 -21.77
N ALA A 78 -19.00 7.70 -20.98
CA ALA A 78 -20.36 7.30 -21.32
C ALA A 78 -20.89 7.94 -22.61
N ASP A 79 -20.36 9.11 -22.98
CA ASP A 79 -20.71 9.83 -24.22
C ASP A 79 -19.91 9.36 -25.45
N GLY A 80 -18.96 8.43 -25.28
CA GLY A 80 -18.11 7.90 -26.34
C GLY A 80 -17.06 8.88 -26.87
N SER A 81 -16.86 10.04 -26.23
CA SER A 81 -15.92 11.07 -26.69
C SER A 81 -14.44 10.65 -26.56
N ALA A 82 -14.14 9.67 -25.72
CA ALA A 82 -12.83 9.05 -25.59
C ALA A 82 -12.94 7.53 -25.60
N THR A 83 -11.89 6.89 -26.10
CA THR A 83 -11.75 5.43 -26.11
C THR A 83 -10.53 4.98 -25.32
N ILE A 84 -10.62 3.79 -24.75
CA ILE A 84 -9.50 3.15 -24.08
C ILE A 84 -8.49 2.72 -25.15
N THR A 85 -7.23 3.09 -24.96
CA THR A 85 -6.12 2.67 -25.80
C THR A 85 -4.92 2.28 -24.93
N PRO A 86 -4.03 1.38 -25.39
CA PRO A 86 -2.83 1.05 -24.62
C PRO A 86 -1.97 2.26 -24.33
N TRP A 87 -1.82 3.17 -25.31
CA TRP A 87 -1.01 4.37 -25.13
C TRP A 87 -1.61 5.33 -24.12
N GLY A 88 -2.94 5.48 -24.12
CA GLY A 88 -3.65 6.26 -23.11
C GLY A 88 -3.44 5.70 -21.70
N GLN A 89 -3.56 4.37 -21.53
CA GLN A 89 -3.37 3.74 -20.23
C GLN A 89 -1.91 3.73 -19.77
N ILE A 90 -0.95 3.51 -20.67
CA ILE A 90 0.49 3.61 -20.35
C ILE A 90 0.84 5.06 -19.98
N GLY A 91 0.36 6.05 -20.73
CA GLY A 91 0.55 7.47 -20.44
C GLY A 91 -0.07 7.84 -19.09
N GLY A 92 -1.30 7.39 -18.83
CA GLY A 92 -1.97 7.55 -17.54
C GLY A 92 -1.18 6.92 -16.38
N ALA A 93 -0.69 5.69 -16.56
CA ALA A 93 0.14 5.01 -15.55
C ALA A 93 1.42 5.78 -15.23
N ILE A 94 2.12 6.33 -16.25
CA ILE A 94 3.32 7.14 -16.07
C ILE A 94 3.00 8.43 -15.30
N ILE A 95 1.92 9.13 -15.66
CA ILE A 95 1.50 10.37 -15.00
C ILE A 95 1.12 10.08 -13.54
N MET A 96 0.29 9.05 -13.31
CA MET A 96 -0.12 8.64 -11.96
C MET A 96 1.08 8.26 -11.10
N PHE A 97 2.03 7.48 -11.65
CA PHE A 97 3.20 7.05 -10.90
C PHE A 97 4.17 8.20 -10.61
N PHE A 98 4.61 8.96 -11.62
CA PHE A 98 5.66 9.97 -11.42
C PHE A 98 5.11 11.28 -10.89
N VAL A 99 4.06 11.82 -11.52
CA VAL A 99 3.58 13.17 -11.24
C VAL A 99 2.74 13.21 -9.97
N LEU A 100 1.81 12.26 -9.83
CA LEU A 100 0.85 12.26 -8.71
C LEU A 100 1.27 11.37 -7.53
N GLY A 101 2.07 10.33 -7.77
CA GLY A 101 2.60 9.47 -6.71
C GLY A 101 3.98 9.91 -6.23
N PHE A 102 5.00 9.66 -7.05
CA PHE A 102 6.40 9.74 -6.64
C PHE A 102 6.84 11.15 -6.26
N ILE A 103 6.61 12.16 -7.11
CA ILE A 103 7.04 13.54 -6.86
C ILE A 103 6.49 14.09 -5.54
N PRO A 104 5.17 14.12 -5.29
CA PRO A 104 4.64 14.68 -4.05
C PRO A 104 5.05 13.87 -2.83
N THR A 105 5.03 12.53 -2.89
CA THR A 105 5.50 11.68 -1.78
C THR A 105 6.98 11.91 -1.49
N PHE A 106 7.82 12.05 -2.51
CA PHE A 106 9.25 12.32 -2.34
C PHE A 106 9.50 13.69 -1.70
N ILE A 107 8.77 14.72 -2.12
CA ILE A 107 8.87 16.06 -1.53
C ILE A 107 8.49 16.01 -0.04
N VAL A 108 7.34 15.41 0.28
CA VAL A 108 6.87 15.30 1.68
C VAL A 108 7.84 14.46 2.51
N ALA A 109 8.28 13.30 2.00
CA ALA A 109 9.25 12.46 2.69
C ALA A 109 10.55 13.21 2.96
N LYS A 110 11.05 14.02 2.01
CA LYS A 110 12.25 14.83 2.19
C LYS A 110 12.08 15.91 3.26
N ILE A 111 10.91 16.54 3.33
CA ILE A 111 10.59 17.53 4.38
C ILE A 111 10.57 16.84 5.75
N LEU A 112 9.85 15.73 5.88
CA LEU A 112 9.78 14.96 7.14
C LEU A 112 11.15 14.42 7.57
N ASN A 113 11.98 14.03 6.61
CA ASN A 113 13.35 13.61 6.87
C ASN A 113 14.21 14.77 7.39
N ALA A 114 14.09 15.96 6.80
CA ALA A 114 14.80 17.16 7.25
C ALA A 114 14.37 17.60 8.65
N MET A 115 13.13 17.33 9.05
CA MET A 115 12.64 17.54 10.42
C MET A 115 13.10 16.45 11.41
N GLY A 116 13.73 15.38 10.94
CA GLY A 116 14.16 14.25 11.78
C GLY A 116 13.04 13.34 12.26
N ILE A 117 11.85 13.40 11.65
CA ILE A 117 10.65 12.68 12.11
C ILE A 117 10.47 11.34 11.35
N LEU A 118 11.01 11.25 10.13
CA LEU A 118 10.71 10.13 9.22
C LEU A 118 11.24 8.76 9.72
N ARG A 119 12.32 8.73 10.50
CA ARG A 119 12.93 7.49 10.99
C ARG A 119 13.03 7.52 12.50
N ILE A 120 12.63 6.43 13.14
CA ILE A 120 12.76 6.23 14.59
C ILE A 120 14.23 6.22 15.03
N PRO A 121 14.53 6.59 16.29
CA PRO A 121 15.87 6.47 16.86
C PRO A 121 16.41 5.04 16.79
N LYS A 122 17.73 4.90 16.66
CA LYS A 122 18.38 3.61 16.41
C LYS A 122 18.24 2.64 17.59
N GLU A 123 18.16 3.17 18.79
CA GLU A 123 17.94 2.41 20.02
C GLU A 123 16.57 1.72 19.99
N VAL A 124 15.54 2.43 19.52
CA VAL A 124 14.18 1.91 19.34
C VAL A 124 14.11 0.93 18.16
N GLU A 125 14.79 1.24 17.06
CA GLU A 125 14.87 0.35 15.88
C GLU A 125 15.47 -1.02 16.23
N LEU A 126 16.48 -1.05 17.12
CA LEU A 126 17.12 -2.27 17.60
C LEU A 126 16.28 -3.03 18.64
N ALA A 127 15.59 -2.32 19.52
CA ALA A 127 14.72 -2.92 20.53
C ALA A 127 13.43 -3.50 19.92
N GLY A 128 13.03 -2.99 18.76
CA GLY A 128 11.75 -3.30 18.12
C GLY A 128 10.66 -2.33 18.59
N LEU A 129 9.91 -1.78 17.64
CA LEU A 129 8.84 -0.81 17.93
C LEU A 129 7.78 -1.42 18.86
N ASP A 130 7.40 -2.68 18.60
CA ASP A 130 6.45 -3.43 19.40
C ASP A 130 6.85 -3.57 20.87
N TYR A 131 8.16 -3.67 21.17
CA TYR A 131 8.63 -3.79 22.55
C TYR A 131 8.37 -2.51 23.34
N VAL A 132 8.68 -1.36 22.73
CA VAL A 132 8.47 -0.05 23.36
C VAL A 132 6.97 0.25 23.51
N GLU A 133 6.17 -0.06 22.48
CA GLU A 133 4.71 0.17 22.49
C GLU A 133 4.00 -0.71 23.52
N ASN A 134 4.41 -1.97 23.66
CA ASN A 134 3.87 -2.87 24.69
C ASN A 134 4.27 -2.45 26.10
N GLN A 135 5.48 -1.93 26.32
CA GLN A 135 5.86 -1.42 27.64
C GLN A 135 5.08 -0.16 28.02
N ALA A 136 4.86 0.76 27.08
CA ALA A 136 4.01 1.92 27.30
C ALA A 136 2.57 1.50 27.64
N SER A 137 1.98 0.60 26.84
CA SER A 137 0.62 0.09 27.08
C SER A 137 0.50 -0.66 28.42
N ALA A 138 1.53 -1.41 28.82
CA ALA A 138 1.56 -2.10 30.11
C ALA A 138 1.67 -1.11 31.29
N ALA A 139 2.45 -0.04 31.14
CA ALA A 139 2.56 1.01 32.15
C ALA A 139 1.23 1.76 32.33
N ASP A 140 0.57 2.14 31.23
CA ASP A 140 -0.75 2.79 31.25
C ASP A 140 -1.81 1.88 31.91
N GLY A 141 -1.80 0.58 31.57
CA GLY A 141 -2.70 -0.40 32.21
C GLY A 141 -2.46 -0.55 33.71
N GLN A 142 -1.20 -0.52 34.15
CA GLN A 142 -0.86 -0.57 35.58
C GLN A 142 -1.33 0.68 36.32
N GLU A 143 -1.28 1.85 35.67
CA GLU A 143 -1.75 3.11 36.23
C GLU A 143 -3.27 3.11 36.47
N ILE A 144 -4.04 2.56 35.52
CA ILE A 144 -5.49 2.35 35.66
C ILE A 144 -5.80 1.40 36.83
N VAL A 145 -5.12 0.25 36.90
CA VAL A 145 -5.32 -0.72 38.00
C VAL A 145 -5.00 -0.08 39.35
N ASN A 146 -3.94 0.72 39.43
CA ASN A 146 -3.58 1.42 40.67
C ASN A 146 -4.63 2.49 41.04
N ALA A 147 -5.21 3.19 40.06
CA ALA A 147 -6.29 4.14 40.29
C ALA A 147 -7.58 3.45 40.77
N GLU A 148 -7.98 2.33 40.15
CA GLU A 148 -9.12 1.52 40.60
C GLU A 148 -8.93 0.99 42.02
N LEU A 149 -7.73 0.51 42.35
CA LEU A 149 -7.40 0.07 43.71
C LEU A 149 -7.45 1.23 44.71
N ALA A 150 -7.01 2.43 44.33
CA ALA A 150 -7.08 3.61 45.19
C ALA A 150 -8.53 4.03 45.45
N GLU A 151 -9.40 4.03 44.43
CA GLU A 151 -10.84 4.29 44.59
C GLU A 151 -11.53 3.22 45.43
N ALA A 152 -11.24 1.93 45.19
CA ALA A 152 -11.79 0.82 45.95
C ALA A 152 -11.42 0.93 47.43
N ASN A 153 -10.14 1.22 47.74
CA ASN A 153 -9.67 1.41 49.12
C ASN A 153 -10.31 2.64 49.78
N ALA A 154 -10.47 3.75 49.06
CA ALA A 154 -11.15 4.94 49.57
C ALA A 154 -12.63 4.66 49.89
N SER A 155 -13.33 3.95 49.00
CA SER A 155 -14.75 3.59 49.19
C SER A 155 -14.98 2.60 50.34
N SER A 156 -14.00 1.72 50.62
CA SER A 156 -14.05 0.76 51.73
C SER A 156 -13.76 1.37 53.11
N SER A 157 -13.30 2.62 53.16
CA SER A 157 -12.93 3.32 54.40
C SER A 157 -14.02 4.22 55.00
N LEU A 158 -15.23 4.21 54.39
CA LEU A 158 -16.46 4.85 54.88
C LEU A 158 -17.41 3.81 55.49
#